data_AF-A0A194VIY3-F1
#
_entry.id   AF-A0A194VIY3-F1
#
_cell.length_a   1.000
_cell.length_b   1.000
_cell.length_c   1.000
_cell.angle_alpha   90.00
_cell.angle_beta   90.00
_cell.angle_gamma   90.00
#
_symmetry.space_group_name_H-M   'P 1'
#
loop_
_entity.id
_entity.type
_entity.pdbx_description
1 polymer ?
#
loop_
_entity_poly.entity_id
_entity_poly.type
_entity_poly.pdbx_seq_one_letter_code
_entity_poly.pdbx_strand_id
1 'polypeptide(L)'
;MDINSLNIKVRAIAHYNESAQYQHRRATANDINPVSTADLLAILEHYCNPTLPPLTPDQSQLLVGASTPPEVRARGGDTSWAVRTQLFAGFNVAQAAGTTTTASSGGKDSAAQLFQQAKNASERTAIVVEALRGKLARALAVEVDDIDGGKRLTDYGVDSLMAVELRNWIRRDFLANLAVFDIMDSGKTIRDIGETVDSAIERVV
;
A
#
# COMPACT_ATOMS: atom_id res chain seq x y z
N MET A 1 -1.99 -38.02 25.22
CA MET A 1 -2.74 -36.78 24.96
C MET A 1 -3.15 -36.84 23.51
N ASP A 2 -4.46 -36.88 23.24
CA ASP A 2 -5.04 -37.18 21.92
C ASP A 2 -4.59 -36.17 20.86
N ILE A 3 -3.99 -36.68 19.78
CA ILE A 3 -3.54 -35.89 18.62
C ILE A 3 -4.73 -35.22 17.89
N ASN A 4 -5.95 -35.68 18.19
CA ASN A 4 -7.21 -35.17 17.62
C ASN A 4 -7.71 -33.84 18.23
N SER A 5 -7.01 -33.26 19.21
CA SER A 5 -7.45 -32.03 19.88
C SER A 5 -6.69 -30.76 19.47
N LEU A 6 -5.73 -30.86 18.54
CA LEU A 6 -4.96 -29.72 18.06
C LEU A 6 -5.77 -28.92 17.03
N ASN A 7 -6.63 -28.02 17.52
CA ASN A 7 -7.42 -27.13 16.70
C ASN A 7 -6.53 -25.97 16.19
N ILE A 8 -5.50 -26.29 15.39
CA ILE A 8 -4.74 -25.29 14.65
C ILE A 8 -5.67 -24.78 13.55
N LYS A 9 -6.40 -23.71 13.83
CA LYS A 9 -7.04 -22.91 12.79
C LYS A 9 -5.94 -22.16 12.04
N VAL A 10 -5.29 -22.84 11.10
CA VAL A 10 -4.61 -22.16 10.01
C VAL A 10 -5.70 -21.44 9.22
N ARG A 11 -5.93 -20.17 9.52
CA ARG A 11 -6.75 -19.32 8.67
C ARG A 11 -5.88 -18.97 7.46
N ALA A 12 -5.75 -19.93 6.55
CA ALA A 12 -5.21 -19.69 5.23
C ALA A 12 -6.21 -18.77 4.51
N ILE A 13 -5.93 -17.46 4.53
CA ILE A 13 -6.53 -16.56 3.54
C ILE A 13 -5.76 -16.81 2.25
N ALA A 14 -6.07 -17.91 1.57
CA ALA A 14 -5.90 -18.13 0.12
C ALA A 14 -6.10 -19.61 -0.23
N HIS A 15 -7.34 -20.07 -0.28
CA HIS A 15 -7.70 -21.20 -1.14
C HIS A 15 -8.04 -20.63 -2.51
N TYR A 16 -7.06 -20.33 -3.36
CA TYR A 16 -7.37 -19.82 -4.70
C TYR A 16 -6.39 -20.36 -5.75
N ASN A 17 -6.97 -21.00 -6.76
CA ASN A 17 -6.36 -21.43 -8.01
C ASN A 17 -5.42 -20.33 -8.55
N GLU A 18 -4.11 -20.59 -8.60
CA GLU A 18 -3.11 -19.57 -8.96
C GLU A 18 -3.27 -19.17 -10.43
N SER A 19 -3.86 -18.00 -10.65
CA SER A 19 -3.86 -17.33 -11.96
C SER A 19 -2.58 -16.50 -12.14
N ALA A 20 -2.07 -16.42 -13.37
CA ALA A 20 -0.86 -15.64 -13.70
C ALA A 20 -0.97 -14.15 -13.25
N GLN A 21 -2.19 -13.61 -13.23
CA GLN A 21 -2.48 -12.26 -12.75
C GLN A 21 -2.26 -12.09 -11.24
N TYR A 22 -2.54 -13.13 -10.43
CA TYR A 22 -2.29 -13.10 -8.99
C TYR A 22 -0.79 -13.25 -8.68
N GLN A 23 -0.07 -14.09 -9.43
CA GLN A 23 1.40 -14.19 -9.31
C GLN A 23 2.08 -12.86 -9.63
N HIS A 24 1.61 -12.15 -10.66
CA HIS A 24 2.07 -10.81 -10.97
C HIS A 24 1.78 -9.85 -9.80
N ARG A 25 0.53 -9.79 -9.29
CA ARG A 25 0.20 -8.97 -8.12
C ARG A 25 1.00 -9.32 -6.86
N ARG A 26 1.31 -10.60 -6.59
CA ARG A 26 2.18 -11.01 -5.46
C ARG A 26 3.61 -10.53 -5.65
N ALA A 27 4.14 -10.62 -6.86
CA ALA A 27 5.46 -10.11 -7.20
C ALA A 27 5.53 -8.57 -7.05
N THR A 28 4.46 -7.86 -7.39
CA THR A 28 4.41 -6.39 -7.33
C THR A 28 4.01 -5.84 -5.96
N ALA A 29 3.18 -6.55 -5.18
CA ALA A 29 2.64 -6.05 -3.92
C ALA A 29 3.67 -5.99 -2.78
N ASN A 30 4.70 -6.85 -2.78
CA ASN A 30 5.80 -6.84 -1.79
C ASN A 30 5.37 -6.82 -0.29
N ASP A 31 4.11 -7.13 -0.01
CA ASP A 31 3.49 -7.05 1.32
C ASP A 31 3.78 -8.31 2.19
N ILE A 32 4.25 -9.38 1.56
CA ILE A 32 4.62 -10.65 2.22
C ILE A 32 6.00 -11.09 1.69
N ASN A 33 6.99 -11.15 2.56
CA ASN A 33 8.30 -11.71 2.32
C ASN A 33 8.20 -13.25 2.16
N PRO A 34 9.01 -13.86 1.26
CA PRO A 34 9.07 -15.31 1.13
C PRO A 34 9.58 -15.92 2.44
N VAL A 35 8.92 -16.99 2.88
CA VAL A 35 9.30 -17.76 4.07
C VAL A 35 10.01 -19.01 3.58
N SER A 36 11.25 -19.23 4.03
CA SER A 36 11.97 -20.45 3.65
C SER A 36 11.38 -21.68 4.35
N THR A 37 11.60 -22.86 3.77
CA THR A 37 11.19 -24.13 4.41
C THR A 37 11.87 -24.30 5.77
N ALA A 38 13.12 -23.88 5.90
CA ALA A 38 13.85 -23.97 7.16
C ALA A 38 13.19 -23.09 8.25
N ASP A 39 12.80 -21.86 7.92
CA ASP A 39 12.15 -20.95 8.86
C ASP A 39 10.76 -21.47 9.27
N LEU A 40 9.99 -22.00 8.31
CA LEU A 40 8.70 -22.59 8.60
C LEU A 40 8.83 -23.81 9.53
N LEU A 41 9.80 -24.69 9.27
CA LEU A 41 10.04 -25.86 10.10
C LEU A 41 10.49 -25.46 11.51
N ALA A 42 11.39 -24.48 11.64
CA ALA A 42 11.83 -23.97 12.93
C ALA A 42 10.67 -23.40 13.77
N ILE A 43 9.75 -22.68 13.12
CA ILE A 43 8.53 -22.18 13.76
C ILE A 43 7.67 -23.35 14.24
N LEU A 44 7.42 -24.34 13.38
CA LEU A 44 6.62 -25.50 13.74
C LEU A 44 7.25 -26.29 14.89
N GLU A 45 8.56 -26.51 14.87
CA GLU A 45 9.29 -27.16 15.97
C GLU A 45 9.15 -26.41 17.29
N HIS A 46 9.22 -25.07 17.26
CA HIS A 46 9.03 -24.26 18.44
C HIS A 46 7.61 -24.43 19.01
N TYR A 47 6.57 -24.20 18.20
CA TYR A 47 5.18 -24.24 18.69
C TYR A 47 4.64 -25.66 18.96
N CYS A 48 5.23 -26.68 18.36
CA CYS A 48 4.92 -28.08 18.65
C CYS A 48 5.71 -28.64 19.85
N ASN A 49 6.56 -27.84 20.51
CA ASN A 49 7.31 -28.29 21.67
C ASN A 49 6.38 -28.48 22.89
N PRO A 50 6.18 -29.73 23.37
CA PRO A 50 5.27 -30.02 24.47
C PRO A 50 5.74 -29.50 25.83
N THR A 51 7.00 -29.06 25.94
CA THR A 51 7.54 -28.49 27.18
C THR A 51 7.24 -27.01 27.33
N LEU A 52 6.72 -26.34 26.30
CA LEU A 52 6.33 -24.94 26.39
C LEU A 52 4.99 -24.80 27.12
N PRO A 53 4.83 -23.75 27.94
CA PRO A 53 3.53 -23.45 28.53
C PRO A 53 2.50 -23.15 27.43
N PRO A 54 1.23 -23.53 27.63
CA PRO A 54 0.19 -23.21 26.68
C PRO A 54 0.06 -21.69 26.55
N LEU A 55 0.05 -21.20 25.31
CA LEU A 55 -0.14 -19.79 25.00
C LEU A 55 -1.57 -19.38 25.35
N THR A 56 -1.73 -18.17 25.86
CA THR A 56 -3.05 -17.59 26.04
C THR A 56 -3.64 -17.20 24.67
N PRO A 57 -4.98 -17.12 24.51
CA PRO A 57 -5.60 -16.79 23.22
C PRO A 57 -5.13 -15.46 22.61
N ASP A 58 -4.74 -14.50 23.45
CA ASP A 58 -4.13 -13.21 23.11
C ASP A 58 -2.66 -13.32 22.64
N GLN A 59 -1.99 -14.44 22.91
CA GLN A 59 -0.63 -14.78 22.47
C GLN A 59 -0.60 -15.73 21.27
N SER A 60 -1.77 -16.14 20.75
CA SER A 60 -1.90 -17.27 19.82
C SER A 60 -1.97 -16.89 18.33
N GLN A 61 -1.56 -15.68 17.96
CA GLN A 61 -1.58 -15.24 16.56
C GLN A 61 -0.16 -15.02 16.05
N LEU A 62 0.32 -15.98 15.26
CA LEU A 62 1.59 -15.86 14.54
C LEU A 62 1.31 -15.39 13.11
N LEU A 63 1.84 -14.21 12.76
CA LEU A 63 1.87 -13.72 11.39
C LEU A 63 3.28 -13.90 10.83
N VAL A 64 3.46 -14.84 9.90
CA VAL A 64 4.77 -15.15 9.30
C VAL A 64 4.86 -14.51 7.92
N GLY A 65 6.01 -13.90 7.63
CA GLY A 65 6.31 -13.33 6.32
C GLY A 65 5.69 -11.95 6.08
N ALA A 66 4.92 -11.36 7.00
CA ALA A 66 4.41 -10.00 6.78
C ALA A 66 5.56 -8.98 6.69
N SER A 67 5.57 -8.18 5.63
CA SER A 67 6.51 -7.07 5.49
C SER A 67 6.22 -6.01 6.55
N THR A 68 7.21 -5.67 7.37
CA THR A 68 7.04 -4.67 8.42
C THR A 68 7.05 -3.25 7.81
N PRO A 69 6.35 -2.26 8.40
CA PRO A 69 6.38 -0.88 7.90
C PRO A 69 7.80 -0.30 7.76
N PRO A 70 8.77 -0.58 8.66
CA PRO A 70 10.16 -0.23 8.45
C PRO A 70 10.79 -0.84 7.19
N GLU A 71 10.57 -2.13 6.92
CA GLU A 71 11.09 -2.80 5.71
C GLU A 71 10.46 -2.25 4.42
N VAL A 72 9.17 -1.95 4.44
CA VAL A 72 8.48 -1.33 3.31
C VAL A 72 9.03 0.07 3.06
N ARG A 73 9.30 0.85 4.11
CA ARG A 73 9.93 2.19 4.00
C ARG A 73 11.35 2.12 3.47
N ALA A 74 12.16 1.16 3.94
CA ALA A 74 13.52 0.95 3.45
C ALA A 74 13.56 0.61 1.95
N ARG A 75 12.51 -0.03 1.44
CA ARG A 75 12.29 -0.31 0.00
C ARG A 75 11.63 0.84 -0.77
N GLY A 76 11.38 2.00 -0.14
CA GLY A 76 10.70 3.14 -0.76
C GLY A 76 9.19 2.97 -0.98
N GLY A 77 8.58 1.94 -0.37
CA GLY A 77 7.17 1.58 -0.53
C GLY A 77 6.17 2.40 0.30
N ASP A 78 4.88 2.24 0.01
CA ASP A 78 3.81 2.94 0.73
C ASP A 78 3.37 2.20 2.01
N THR A 79 3.73 2.71 3.19
CA THR A 79 3.30 2.17 4.49
C THR A 79 1.88 2.58 4.92
N SER A 80 1.11 3.30 4.10
CA SER A 80 -0.22 3.83 4.44
C SER A 80 -1.22 2.74 4.86
N TRP A 81 -1.05 1.51 4.35
CA TRP A 81 -1.90 0.38 4.72
C TRP A 81 -1.73 0.01 6.20
N ALA A 82 -0.48 -0.07 6.68
CA ALA A 82 -0.16 -0.52 8.04
C ALA A 82 -0.59 0.49 9.12
N VAL A 83 -0.67 1.78 8.78
CA VAL A 83 -1.17 2.81 9.71
C VAL A 83 -2.70 2.81 9.79
N ARG A 84 -3.39 2.26 8.78
CA ARG A 84 -4.86 2.28 8.68
C ARG A 84 -5.52 1.05 9.30
N THR A 85 -4.79 -0.05 9.43
CA THR A 85 -5.29 -1.29 10.02
C THR A 85 -4.80 -1.43 11.46
N GLN A 86 -5.71 -1.30 12.42
CA GLN A 86 -5.40 -1.44 13.86
C GLN A 86 -4.70 -2.78 14.18
N LEU A 87 -4.95 -3.82 13.38
CA LEU A 87 -4.26 -5.11 13.45
C LEU A 87 -2.73 -5.02 13.32
N PHE A 88 -2.20 -3.98 12.66
CA PHE A 88 -0.77 -3.81 12.43
C PHE A 88 -0.16 -2.64 13.23
N ALA A 89 -0.94 -2.01 14.11
CA ALA A 89 -0.48 -0.88 14.92
C ALA A 89 0.74 -1.23 15.79
N GLY A 90 0.86 -2.49 16.22
CA GLY A 90 1.99 -2.99 17.01
C GLY A 90 3.34 -3.01 16.27
N PHE A 91 3.35 -3.04 14.93
CA PHE A 91 4.60 -3.04 14.16
C PHE A 91 5.32 -1.69 14.17
N ASN A 92 4.65 -0.59 14.55
CA ASN A 92 5.28 0.73 14.69
C ASN A 92 6.11 0.85 15.99
N VAL A 93 5.98 -0.07 16.93
CA VAL A 93 6.62 0.01 18.26
C VAL A 93 8.10 -0.43 18.23
N ALA A 94 8.50 -1.22 17.24
CA ALA A 94 9.86 -1.78 17.16
C ALA A 94 10.99 -0.75 16.90
N GLN A 95 10.68 0.51 16.58
CA GLN A 95 11.69 1.56 16.38
C GLN A 95 12.10 2.34 17.63
N ALA A 96 11.49 2.11 18.80
CA ALA A 96 11.92 2.82 20.02
C ALA A 96 13.31 2.38 20.53
N ALA A 97 13.92 1.31 19.98
CA ALA A 97 15.15 0.71 20.50
C ALA A 97 16.38 0.79 19.57
N GLY A 98 16.33 1.44 18.41
CA GLY A 98 17.50 1.40 17.52
C GLY A 98 17.51 2.42 16.39
N THR A 99 18.34 3.45 16.58
CA THR A 99 18.97 4.27 15.54
C THR A 99 18.08 5.31 14.86
N THR A 100 18.18 6.52 15.38
CA THR A 100 17.93 7.78 14.68
C THR A 100 18.77 7.81 13.40
N THR A 101 18.18 7.49 12.27
CA THR A 101 18.69 7.94 10.97
C THR A 101 17.52 8.54 10.22
N THR A 102 17.56 9.87 10.17
CA THR A 102 16.68 10.75 9.41
C THR A 102 16.88 10.45 7.92
N ALA A 103 16.28 9.37 7.42
CA ALA A 103 16.11 9.17 6.00
C ALA A 103 14.84 9.93 5.59
N SER A 104 15.05 11.08 4.95
CA SER A 104 14.04 11.96 4.38
C SER A 104 13.02 11.18 3.54
N SER A 105 11.82 10.99 4.10
CA SER A 105 10.61 10.58 3.38
C SER A 105 10.09 11.74 2.53
N GLY A 106 10.78 12.05 1.43
CA GLY A 106 10.54 13.27 0.64
C GLY A 106 9.36 13.25 -0.35
N GLY A 107 8.48 12.24 -0.34
CA GLY A 107 7.47 12.09 -1.41
C GLY A 107 6.00 12.30 -1.04
N LYS A 108 5.59 12.02 0.20
CA LYS A 108 4.16 12.01 0.59
C LYS A 108 3.72 13.32 1.21
N ASP A 109 4.52 13.83 2.15
CA ASP A 109 4.23 15.11 2.78
C ASP A 109 4.54 16.28 1.85
N SER A 110 5.51 16.12 0.93
CA SER A 110 5.90 17.17 -0.01
C SER A 110 4.81 17.50 -1.03
N ALA A 111 4.16 16.53 -1.66
CA ALA A 111 3.17 16.82 -2.70
C ALA A 111 1.93 17.56 -2.15
N ALA A 112 1.41 17.13 -1.01
CA ALA A 112 0.30 17.81 -0.34
C ALA A 112 0.69 19.22 0.15
N GLN A 113 1.90 19.37 0.72
CA GLN A 113 2.43 20.67 1.15
C GLN A 113 2.67 21.63 -0.02
N LEU A 114 3.29 21.15 -1.10
CA LEU A 114 3.50 21.91 -2.33
C LEU A 114 2.17 22.32 -2.95
N PHE A 115 1.18 21.43 -2.94
CA PHE A 115 -0.15 21.73 -3.45
C PHE A 115 -0.83 22.87 -2.67
N GLN A 116 -0.68 22.89 -1.34
CA GLN A 116 -1.21 23.98 -0.50
C GLN A 116 -0.43 25.31 -0.67
N GLN A 117 0.86 25.24 -1.01
CA GLN A 117 1.72 26.42 -1.20
C GLN A 117 1.66 27.00 -2.63
N ALA A 118 1.13 26.23 -3.57
CA ALA A 118 1.03 26.62 -4.97
C ALA A 118 0.14 27.85 -5.16
N LYS A 119 0.58 28.77 -6.01
CA LYS A 119 -0.01 30.11 -6.15
C LYS A 119 -1.12 30.17 -7.19
N ASN A 120 -1.19 29.19 -8.09
CA ASN A 120 -2.13 29.18 -9.19
C ASN A 120 -2.58 27.76 -9.56
N ALA A 121 -3.69 27.68 -10.28
CA ALA A 121 -4.28 26.43 -10.77
C ALA A 121 -3.31 25.57 -11.58
N SER A 122 -2.49 26.19 -12.45
CA SER A 122 -1.54 25.46 -13.29
C SER A 122 -0.46 24.74 -12.47
N GLU A 123 0.05 25.40 -11.43
CA GLU A 123 1.03 24.84 -10.50
C GLU A 123 0.43 23.70 -9.67
N ARG A 124 -0.80 23.88 -9.16
CA ARG A 124 -1.55 22.83 -8.44
C ARG A 124 -1.78 21.60 -9.31
N THR A 125 -2.24 21.79 -10.55
CA THR A 125 -2.41 20.71 -11.52
C THR A 125 -1.09 19.99 -11.79
N ALA A 126 0.01 20.72 -12.02
CA ALA A 126 1.31 20.11 -12.26
C ALA A 126 1.78 19.22 -11.10
N ILE A 127 1.58 19.68 -9.85
CA ILE A 127 1.91 18.92 -8.64
C ILE A 127 1.08 17.63 -8.56
N VAL A 128 -0.23 17.72 -8.81
CA VAL A 128 -1.12 16.54 -8.79
C VAL A 128 -0.74 15.54 -9.87
N VAL A 129 -0.45 16.01 -11.08
CA VAL A 129 -0.03 15.16 -12.20
C VAL A 129 1.26 14.43 -11.87
N GLU A 130 2.26 15.13 -11.33
CA GLU A 130 3.52 14.49 -10.98
C GLU A 130 3.36 13.47 -9.84
N ALA A 131 2.54 13.80 -8.84
CA ALA A 131 2.21 12.87 -7.77
C ALA A 131 1.46 11.62 -8.27
N LEU A 132 0.52 11.80 -9.22
CA LEU A 132 -0.19 10.71 -9.90
C LEU A 132 0.77 9.82 -10.69
N ARG A 133 1.65 10.41 -11.51
CA ARG A 133 2.67 9.69 -12.28
C ARG A 133 3.55 8.86 -11.36
N GLY A 134 4.06 9.45 -10.28
CA GLY A 134 4.86 8.73 -9.29
C GLY A 134 4.10 7.61 -8.59
N LYS A 135 2.80 7.78 -8.32
CA LYS A 135 1.97 6.74 -7.70
C LYS A 135 1.71 5.58 -8.67
N LEU A 136 1.45 5.86 -9.95
CA LEU A 136 1.28 4.84 -10.99
C LEU A 136 2.56 4.09 -11.27
N ALA A 137 3.69 4.79 -11.39
CA ALA A 137 5.01 4.19 -11.60
C ALA A 137 5.33 3.15 -10.51
N ARG A 138 5.09 3.51 -9.24
CA ARG A 138 5.25 2.57 -8.11
C ARG A 138 4.28 1.39 -8.18
N ALA A 139 3.02 1.64 -8.52
CA ALA A 139 2.01 0.58 -8.61
C ALA A 139 2.29 -0.42 -9.75
N LEU A 140 2.93 0.05 -10.82
CA LEU A 140 3.25 -0.74 -12.02
C LEU A 140 4.70 -1.24 -12.04
N ALA A 141 5.52 -0.88 -11.04
CA ALA A 141 6.95 -1.18 -10.97
C ALA A 141 7.75 -0.73 -12.22
N VAL A 142 7.46 0.49 -12.70
CA VAL A 142 8.16 1.16 -13.82
C VAL A 142 8.76 2.48 -13.36
N GLU A 143 9.58 3.12 -14.20
CA GLU A 143 10.10 4.45 -13.91
C GLU A 143 9.02 5.52 -14.11
N VAL A 144 9.13 6.64 -13.41
CA VAL A 144 8.15 7.74 -13.52
C VAL A 144 8.12 8.30 -14.95
N ASP A 145 9.28 8.32 -15.61
CA ASP A 145 9.43 8.79 -16.99
C ASP A 145 8.71 7.91 -18.01
N ASP A 146 8.41 6.65 -17.68
CA ASP A 146 7.59 5.75 -18.51
C ASP A 146 6.09 6.06 -18.42
N ILE A 147 5.67 6.86 -17.43
CA ILE A 147 4.29 7.32 -17.28
C ILE A 147 4.13 8.66 -18.00
N ASP A 148 3.59 8.63 -19.21
CA ASP A 148 3.16 9.80 -19.96
C ASP A 148 1.84 10.37 -19.39
N GLY A 149 1.88 11.62 -18.93
CA GLY A 149 0.73 12.35 -18.41
C GLY A 149 -0.34 12.70 -19.45
N GLY A 150 -0.02 12.61 -20.74
CA GLY A 150 -0.95 12.76 -21.86
C GLY A 150 -1.73 11.49 -22.20
N LYS A 151 -1.44 10.35 -21.55
CA LYS A 151 -2.19 9.09 -21.72
C LYS A 151 -3.28 8.94 -20.67
N ARG A 152 -4.22 8.03 -20.95
CA ARG A 152 -5.34 7.71 -20.07
C ARG A 152 -4.89 6.73 -19.01
N LEU A 153 -5.55 6.74 -17.85
CA LEU A 153 -5.30 5.74 -16.81
C LEU A 153 -5.59 4.31 -17.31
N THR A 154 -6.62 4.14 -18.13
CA THR A 154 -7.01 2.85 -18.71
C THR A 154 -5.93 2.26 -19.62
N ASP A 155 -5.10 3.10 -20.26
CA ASP A 155 -4.04 2.65 -21.15
C ASP A 155 -2.90 1.95 -20.36
N TYR A 156 -2.79 2.26 -19.07
CA TYR A 156 -1.87 1.62 -18.13
C TYR A 156 -2.50 0.42 -17.38
N GLY A 157 -3.70 -0.01 -17.78
CA GLY A 157 -4.39 -1.15 -17.15
C GLY A 157 -4.95 -0.85 -15.76
N VAL A 158 -5.17 0.42 -15.41
CA VAL A 158 -5.84 0.81 -14.16
C VAL A 158 -7.27 0.28 -14.16
N ASP A 159 -7.58 -0.57 -13.18
CA ASP A 159 -8.91 -1.16 -12.98
C ASP A 159 -9.76 -0.36 -11.97
N SER A 160 -11.00 -0.81 -11.75
CA SER A 160 -11.91 -0.16 -10.81
C SER A 160 -11.43 -0.18 -9.36
N LEU A 161 -10.64 -1.17 -8.95
CA LEU A 161 -10.11 -1.23 -7.58
C LEU A 161 -9.01 -0.20 -7.37
N MET A 162 -8.10 -0.09 -8.34
CA MET A 162 -7.05 0.93 -8.37
C MET A 162 -7.67 2.33 -8.46
N ALA A 163 -8.73 2.52 -9.23
CA ALA A 163 -9.44 3.80 -9.30
C ALA A 163 -10.05 4.22 -7.95
N VAL A 164 -10.59 3.27 -7.17
CA VAL A 164 -11.08 3.52 -5.80
C VAL A 164 -9.93 3.90 -4.87
N GLU A 165 -8.76 3.26 -5.01
CA GLU A 165 -7.57 3.65 -4.25
C GLU A 165 -7.12 5.07 -4.59
N LEU A 166 -7.01 5.40 -5.88
CA LEU A 166 -6.66 6.73 -6.37
C LEU A 166 -7.62 7.79 -5.84
N ARG A 167 -8.94 7.53 -5.89
CA ARG A 167 -9.95 8.44 -5.32
C ARG A 167 -9.71 8.71 -3.83
N ASN A 168 -9.49 7.66 -3.05
CA ASN A 168 -9.29 7.78 -1.61
C ASN A 168 -7.99 8.53 -1.29
N TRP A 169 -6.96 8.30 -2.09
CA TRP A 169 -5.68 9.00 -1.99
C TRP A 169 -5.82 10.49 -2.33
N ILE A 170 -6.47 10.83 -3.45
CA ILE A 170 -6.73 12.22 -3.87
C ILE A 170 -7.50 12.98 -2.79
N ARG A 171 -8.55 12.37 -2.24
CA ARG A 171 -9.35 12.97 -1.16
C ARG A 171 -8.54 13.25 0.09
N ARG A 172 -7.57 12.39 0.42
CA ARG A 172 -6.77 12.53 1.63
C ARG A 172 -5.68 13.59 1.46
N ASP A 173 -4.95 13.53 0.36
CA ASP A 173 -3.71 14.32 0.18
C ASP A 173 -4.02 15.71 -0.39
N PHE A 174 -5.07 15.85 -1.21
CA PHE A 174 -5.45 17.10 -1.85
C PHE A 174 -6.82 17.64 -1.40
N LEU A 175 -7.52 16.94 -0.49
CA LEU A 175 -8.86 17.31 0.00
C LEU A 175 -9.92 17.41 -1.10
N ALA A 176 -9.67 16.82 -2.28
CA ALA A 176 -10.57 16.84 -3.43
C ALA A 176 -11.46 15.59 -3.49
N ASN A 177 -12.78 15.76 -3.60
CA ASN A 177 -13.72 14.65 -3.68
C ASN A 177 -14.16 14.41 -5.14
N LEU A 178 -13.55 13.42 -5.79
CA LEU A 178 -13.89 13.00 -7.16
C LEU A 178 -14.83 11.79 -7.16
N ALA A 179 -15.68 11.65 -8.19
CA ALA A 179 -16.35 10.39 -8.43
C ALA A 179 -15.36 9.37 -9.04
N VAL A 180 -15.55 8.08 -8.77
CA VAL A 180 -14.71 7.03 -9.38
C VAL A 180 -14.85 7.05 -10.91
N PHE A 181 -16.04 7.37 -11.41
CA PHE A 181 -16.28 7.53 -12.84
C PHE A 181 -15.45 8.68 -13.46
N ASP A 182 -15.23 9.78 -12.74
CA ASP A 182 -14.39 10.88 -13.24
C ASP A 182 -12.92 10.48 -13.39
N ILE A 183 -12.45 9.53 -12.58
CA ILE A 183 -11.09 8.99 -12.63
C ILE A 183 -10.98 7.92 -13.73
N MET A 184 -12.02 7.11 -13.90
CA MET A 184 -12.06 6.03 -14.90
C MET A 184 -12.53 6.48 -16.29
N ASP A 185 -12.85 7.77 -16.47
CA ASP A 185 -13.34 8.30 -17.73
C ASP A 185 -12.31 8.03 -18.84
N SER A 186 -12.70 7.20 -19.81
CA SER A 186 -11.84 6.81 -20.92
C SER A 186 -11.54 7.98 -21.86
N GLY A 187 -12.22 9.12 -21.73
CA GLY A 187 -11.90 10.35 -22.42
C GLY A 187 -10.80 11.18 -21.76
N LYS A 188 -10.47 10.94 -20.49
CA LYS A 188 -9.57 11.80 -19.70
C LYS A 188 -8.16 11.23 -19.59
N THR A 189 -7.20 12.11 -19.82
CA THR A 189 -5.78 11.88 -19.58
C THR A 189 -5.44 12.09 -18.10
N ILE A 190 -4.24 11.66 -17.68
CA ILE A 190 -3.74 11.93 -16.33
C ILE A 190 -3.70 13.44 -16.05
N ARG A 191 -3.40 14.26 -17.06
CA ARG A 191 -3.45 15.73 -16.94
C ARG A 191 -4.85 16.25 -16.65
N ASP A 192 -5.86 15.76 -17.35
CA ASP A 192 -7.26 16.16 -17.15
C ASP A 192 -7.78 15.79 -15.76
N ILE A 193 -7.27 14.70 -15.19
CA ILE A 193 -7.55 14.32 -13.80
C ILE A 193 -6.94 15.35 -12.84
N GLY A 194 -5.71 15.81 -13.08
CA GLY A 194 -5.10 16.89 -12.30
C GLY A 194 -5.93 18.18 -12.29
N GLU A 195 -6.47 18.58 -13.44
CA GLU A 195 -7.36 19.75 -13.56
C GLU A 195 -8.70 19.53 -12.85
N THR A 196 -9.23 18.30 -12.89
CA THR A 196 -10.44 17.92 -12.16
C THR A 196 -10.22 18.00 -10.65
N VAL A 197 -9.03 17.64 -10.16
CA VAL A 197 -8.67 17.77 -8.73
C VAL A 197 -8.67 19.22 -8.29
N ASP A 198 -8.08 20.12 -9.08
CA ASP A 198 -8.08 21.56 -8.79
C ASP A 198 -9.51 22.14 -8.73
N SER A 199 -10.31 21.84 -9.76
CA SER A 199 -11.71 22.30 -9.88
C SER A 199 -12.62 21.74 -8.78
N ALA A 200 -12.31 20.56 -8.24
CA ALA A 200 -13.10 19.92 -7.19
C ALA A 200 -12.92 20.59 -5.82
N ILE A 201 -11.83 21.33 -5.60
CA ILE A 201 -11.57 22.04 -4.35
C ILE A 201 -12.30 23.38 -4.33
N GLU A 202 -12.34 24.10 -5.45
CA GLU A 202 -13.07 25.37 -5.57
C GLU A 202 -14.59 25.24 -5.34
N ARG A 203 -15.14 24.03 -5.44
CA ARG A 203 -16.57 23.76 -5.17
C ARG A 203 -16.89 23.50 -3.70
N VAL A 204 -15.87 23.34 -2.86
CA VAL A 204 -16.02 22.94 -1.45
C VAL A 204 -15.69 24.10 -0.49
N VAL A 205 -15.02 25.14 -0.98
CA VAL A 205 -14.74 26.41 -0.26
C VAL A 205 -15.76 27.46 -0.64
#